data_AF-A0A3A9ZAF9-F1
#
_entry.id   AF-A0A3A9ZAF9-F1
#
_cell.length_a   1.000
_cell.length_b   1.000
_cell.length_c   1.000
_cell.angle_alpha   90.00
_cell.angle_beta   90.00
_cell.angle_gamma   90.00
#
_symmetry.space_group_name_H-M   'P 1'
#
loop_
_entity.id
_entity.type
_entity.pdbx_description
1 polymer ?
#
loop_
_entity_poly.entity_id
_entity_poly.type
_entity_poly.pdbx_seq_one_letter_code
_entity_poly.pdbx_strand_id
1 'polypeptide(L)'
;MLSPRRALRAAAARLLPRRPYWLGTPLRATIAAVTSGGGYVLLITYSQGTEWVDLPARTEPYDRPDDREFTAVAAALAARGLARTEAWAIDTNARLCASINPVRKEARRG
;
A
#
# COMPACT_ATOMS: atom_id res chain seq x y z
N MET A 1 19.23 -3.79 -26.87
CA MET A 1 17.79 -3.63 -27.18
C MET A 1 16.96 -4.09 -25.98
N LEU A 2 16.35 -3.16 -25.25
CA LEU A 2 15.51 -3.49 -24.09
C LEU A 2 14.19 -4.10 -24.59
N SER A 3 13.97 -5.36 -24.24
CA SER A 3 12.78 -6.13 -24.62
C SER A 3 11.50 -5.32 -24.30
N PRO A 4 10.49 -5.28 -25.20
CA PRO A 4 9.31 -4.40 -25.07
C PRO A 4 8.56 -4.59 -23.76
N ARG A 5 8.61 -5.80 -23.16
CA ARG A 5 8.06 -6.08 -21.82
C ARG A 5 8.77 -5.32 -20.69
N ARG A 6 10.09 -5.11 -20.77
CA ARG A 6 10.85 -4.31 -19.79
C ARG A 6 10.56 -2.82 -19.95
N ALA A 7 10.40 -2.35 -21.19
CA ALA A 7 10.00 -0.97 -21.46
C ALA A 7 8.58 -0.67 -20.94
N LEU A 8 7.65 -1.61 -21.14
CA LEU A 8 6.28 -1.52 -20.63
C LEU A 8 6.23 -1.56 -19.10
N ARG A 9 7.00 -2.45 -18.45
CA ARG A 9 7.13 -2.46 -16.98
C ARG A 9 7.75 -1.17 -16.45
N ALA A 10 8.75 -0.60 -17.14
CA ALA A 10 9.35 0.67 -16.75
C ALA A 10 8.40 1.86 -16.97
N ALA A 11 7.59 1.84 -18.02
CA ALA A 11 6.56 2.85 -18.29
C ALA A 11 5.38 2.74 -17.31
N ALA A 12 4.94 1.51 -16.97
CA ALA A 12 3.95 1.26 -15.94
C ALA A 12 4.47 1.63 -14.54
N ALA A 13 5.75 1.40 -14.26
CA ALA A 13 6.40 1.89 -13.04
C ALA A 13 6.54 3.42 -13.00
N ARG A 14 6.54 4.11 -14.16
CA ARG A 14 6.47 5.59 -14.23
C ARG A 14 5.04 6.11 -14.08
N LEU A 15 4.05 5.30 -14.47
CA LEU A 15 2.64 5.45 -14.09
C LEU A 15 2.44 4.87 -12.68
N LEU A 16 3.27 5.32 -11.72
CA LEU A 16 2.99 5.14 -10.30
C LEU A 16 1.50 5.44 -10.09
N PRO A 17 0.73 4.57 -9.43
CA PRO A 17 -0.67 4.86 -9.10
C PRO A 17 -0.66 6.22 -8.41
N ARG A 18 -1.06 7.24 -9.17
CA ARG A 18 -0.99 8.62 -8.71
C ARG A 18 -1.90 8.65 -7.51
N ARG A 19 -1.34 9.02 -6.37
CA ARG A 19 -2.08 9.20 -5.14
C ARG A 19 -3.38 9.93 -5.46
N PRO A 20 -4.55 9.38 -5.13
CA PRO A 20 -5.81 9.99 -5.48
C PRO A 20 -5.96 11.27 -4.66
N TYR A 21 -5.51 12.40 -5.22
CA TYR A 21 -5.53 13.70 -4.54
C TYR A 21 -6.96 14.10 -4.12
N TRP A 22 -7.97 13.56 -4.80
CA TRP A 22 -9.39 13.75 -4.47
C TRP A 22 -9.84 13.04 -3.18
N LEU A 23 -9.05 12.11 -2.61
CA LEU A 23 -9.39 11.47 -1.33
C LEU A 23 -8.91 12.29 -0.13
N GLY A 24 -8.13 13.35 -0.36
CA GLY A 24 -7.64 14.25 0.68
C GLY A 24 -6.40 13.74 1.42
N THR A 25 -6.35 13.99 2.73
CA THR A 25 -5.18 13.71 3.56
C THR A 25 -5.17 12.24 3.97
N PRO A 26 -4.08 11.48 3.74
CA PRO A 26 -3.92 10.11 4.19
C PRO A 26 -3.81 10.11 5.71
N LEU A 27 -4.50 9.17 6.34
CA LEU A 27 -4.59 9.09 7.79
C LEU A 27 -4.02 7.77 8.29
N ARG A 28 -4.46 6.66 7.71
CA ARG A 28 -4.22 5.33 8.27
C ARG A 28 -4.12 4.27 7.19
N ALA A 29 -3.16 3.36 7.32
CA ALA A 29 -3.09 2.11 6.59
C ALA A 29 -3.63 0.98 7.46
N THR A 30 -4.40 0.05 6.88
CA THR A 30 -4.93 -1.13 7.57
C THR A 30 -4.79 -2.35 6.67
N ILE A 31 -4.24 -3.43 7.19
CA ILE A 31 -4.13 -4.73 6.53
C ILE A 31 -5.35 -5.56 6.97
N ALA A 32 -6.18 -5.96 6.02
CA ALA A 32 -7.38 -6.73 6.26
C ALA A 32 -7.36 -8.05 5.49
N ALA A 33 -7.93 -9.10 6.09
CA ALA A 33 -8.17 -10.37 5.42
C ALA A 33 -9.22 -10.23 4.32
N VAL A 34 -9.03 -10.90 3.18
CA VAL A 34 -10.09 -11.07 2.18
C VAL A 34 -10.89 -12.31 2.53
N THR A 35 -12.18 -12.15 2.85
CA THR A 35 -13.05 -13.22 3.36
C THR A 35 -13.30 -14.38 2.39
N SER A 36 -13.03 -14.22 1.10
CA SER A 36 -13.55 -15.14 0.07
C SER A 36 -12.51 -15.69 -0.93
N GLY A 37 -11.21 -15.37 -0.80
CA GLY A 37 -10.25 -15.66 -1.87
C GLY A 37 -8.80 -15.95 -1.46
N GLY A 38 -8.51 -15.98 -0.16
CA GLY A 38 -7.13 -16.11 0.33
C GLY A 38 -6.34 -14.81 0.16
N GLY A 39 -5.55 -14.45 1.18
CA GLY A 39 -4.70 -13.27 1.17
C GLY A 39 -5.30 -12.03 1.83
N TYR A 40 -4.66 -10.90 1.55
CA TYR A 40 -4.85 -9.66 2.28
C TYR A 40 -5.11 -8.49 1.33
N VAL A 41 -5.80 -7.49 1.82
CA VAL A 41 -5.97 -6.19 1.17
C VAL A 41 -5.39 -5.11 2.06
N LEU A 42 -4.76 -4.12 1.45
CA LEU A 42 -4.34 -2.91 2.12
C LEU A 42 -5.41 -1.84 1.91
N LEU A 43 -6.02 -1.42 3.02
CA LEU A 43 -6.94 -0.31 3.10
C LEU A 43 -6.16 0.95 3.47
N ILE A 44 -6.25 1.99 2.64
CA ILE A 44 -5.67 3.29 2.92
C ILE A 44 -6.81 4.27 3.17
N THR A 45 -6.98 4.64 4.43
CA THR A 45 -7.98 5.62 4.84
C THR A 45 -7.44 7.03 4.67
N TYR A 46 -8.21 7.84 3.96
CA TYR A 46 -8.02 9.26 3.79
C TYR A 46 -9.17 10.03 4.44
N SER A 47 -9.05 11.35 4.53
CA SER A 47 -10.09 12.23 5.08
C SER A 47 -11.42 12.20 4.30
N GLN A 48 -11.41 11.87 3.01
CA GLN A 48 -12.60 11.89 2.14
C GLN A 48 -12.97 10.51 1.57
N GLY A 49 -12.31 9.44 2.01
CA GLY A 49 -12.65 8.07 1.58
C GLY A 49 -11.55 7.06 1.83
N THR A 50 -11.72 5.86 1.27
CA THR A 50 -10.79 4.74 1.45
C THR A 50 -10.37 4.19 0.10
N GLU A 51 -9.06 4.06 -0.10
CA GLU A 51 -8.49 3.34 -1.24
C GLU A 51 -8.25 1.89 -0.84
N TRP A 52 -8.62 0.96 -1.72
CA TRP A 52 -8.41 -0.47 -1.57
C TRP A 52 -7.27 -0.89 -2.50
N VAL A 53 -6.28 -1.57 -1.94
CA VAL A 53 -5.10 -1.99 -2.67
C VAL A 53 -4.94 -3.49 -2.52
N ASP A 54 -5.13 -4.19 -3.64
CA ASP A 54 -4.91 -5.62 -3.69
C ASP A 54 -3.44 -5.94 -3.41
N LEU A 55 -3.21 -6.78 -2.40
CA LEU A 55 -1.90 -7.37 -2.16
C LEU A 55 -1.82 -8.70 -2.92
N PRO A 56 -0.60 -9.23 -3.16
CA PRO A 56 -0.43 -10.50 -3.82
C PRO A 56 -1.26 -11.60 -3.14
N ALA A 57 -2.04 -12.34 -3.91
CA ALA A 57 -2.88 -13.41 -3.40
C ALA A 57 -2.03 -14.52 -2.76
N ARG A 58 -2.57 -15.10 -1.68
CA ARG A 58 -2.07 -16.35 -1.08
C ARG A 58 -2.99 -17.50 -1.47
N THR A 59 -2.40 -18.63 -1.79
CA THR A 59 -3.10 -19.90 -2.02
C THR A 59 -3.32 -20.70 -0.72
N GLU A 60 -2.70 -20.28 0.38
CA GLU A 60 -2.71 -20.96 1.68
C GLU A 60 -3.75 -20.34 2.63
N PRO A 61 -4.29 -21.14 3.57
CA PRO A 61 -5.25 -20.66 4.57
C PRO A 61 -4.66 -19.58 5.48
N TYR A 62 -5.56 -18.75 6.01
CA TYR A 62 -5.25 -17.54 6.76
C TYR A 62 -4.64 -17.86 8.13
N ASP A 63 -3.55 -17.17 8.48
CA ASP A 63 -2.99 -17.23 9.82
C ASP A 63 -2.63 -15.83 10.32
N ARG A 64 -1.48 -15.29 9.88
CA ARG A 64 -1.03 -13.92 10.18
C ARG A 64 -0.28 -13.34 8.98
N PRO A 65 -0.28 -12.01 8.73
CA PRO A 65 0.57 -11.44 7.69
C PRO A 65 2.03 -11.76 7.97
N ASP A 66 2.73 -12.25 6.97
CA ASP A 66 4.16 -12.55 7.03
C ASP A 66 5.01 -11.41 6.42
N ASP A 67 6.33 -11.60 6.39
CA ASP A 67 7.27 -10.63 5.83
C ASP A 67 7.01 -10.31 4.35
N ARG A 68 6.43 -11.24 3.57
CA ARG A 68 6.07 -11.01 2.17
C ARG A 68 4.91 -10.03 2.08
N GLU A 69 3.90 -10.17 2.93
CA GLU A 69 2.79 -9.22 2.99
C GLU A 69 3.25 -7.86 3.49
N PHE A 70 4.08 -7.80 4.54
CA PHE A 70 4.65 -6.54 5.01
C PHE A 70 5.50 -5.86 3.93
N THR A 71 6.27 -6.64 3.15
CA THR A 71 7.03 -6.14 2.01
C THR A 71 6.13 -5.60 0.90
N ALA A 72 5.05 -6.32 0.58
CA ALA A 72 4.08 -5.88 -0.42
C ALA A 72 3.36 -4.59 0.01
N VAL A 73 3.00 -4.48 1.29
CA VAL A 73 2.42 -3.27 1.88
C VAL A 73 3.41 -2.10 1.81
N ALA A 74 4.67 -2.31 2.19
CA ALA A 74 5.70 -1.28 2.11
C ALA A 74 5.88 -0.79 0.67
N ALA A 75 5.92 -1.70 -0.30
CA ALA A 75 5.99 -1.36 -1.72
C ALA A 75 4.75 -0.58 -2.19
N ALA A 76 3.55 -0.99 -1.76
CA ALA A 76 2.29 -0.33 -2.11
C ALA A 76 2.19 1.09 -1.53
N LEU A 77 2.68 1.31 -0.30
CA LEU A 77 2.76 2.63 0.32
C LEU A 77 3.81 3.49 -0.38
N ALA A 78 5.01 2.96 -0.64
CA ALA A 78 6.07 3.67 -1.34
C ALA A 78 5.65 4.10 -2.75
N ALA A 79 4.94 3.23 -3.48
CA ALA A 79 4.39 3.56 -4.80
C ALA A 79 3.41 4.74 -4.77
N ARG A 80 2.75 4.98 -3.62
CA ARG A 80 1.84 6.12 -3.39
C ARG A 80 2.52 7.34 -2.76
N GLY A 81 3.83 7.26 -2.53
CA GLY A 81 4.57 8.29 -1.80
C GLY A 81 4.08 8.43 -0.36
N LEU A 82 3.75 7.31 0.29
CA LEU A 82 3.30 7.24 1.68
C LEU A 82 4.31 6.45 2.49
N ALA A 83 4.50 6.86 3.74
CA ALA A 83 5.30 6.13 4.71
C ALA A 83 4.54 6.02 6.02
N ARG A 84 4.70 4.86 6.67
CA ARG A 84 4.23 4.61 8.02
C ARG A 84 5.01 5.46 9.01
N THR A 85 4.31 6.04 10.00
CA THR A 85 4.93 6.86 11.04
C THR A 85 5.11 6.14 12.38
N GLU A 86 4.44 4.99 12.57
CA GLU A 86 4.42 4.28 13.86
C GLU A 86 4.48 2.76 13.69
N ALA A 87 4.65 2.02 14.80
CA ALA A 87 4.56 0.57 14.80
C ALA A 87 3.18 0.10 14.30
N TRP A 88 3.09 -1.11 13.72
CA TRP A 88 1.78 -1.70 13.44
C TRP A 88 1.09 -2.04 14.76
N ALA A 89 -0.14 -1.56 14.94
CA ALA A 89 -0.97 -1.83 16.09
C ALA A 89 -2.21 -2.63 15.67
N ILE A 90 -2.73 -3.45 16.58
CA ILE A 90 -3.99 -4.18 16.39
C ILE A 90 -5.13 -3.25 16.81
N ASP A 91 -6.13 -3.09 15.95
CA ASP A 91 -7.29 -2.27 16.23
C ASP A 91 -8.45 -3.04 16.89
N THR A 92 -9.57 -2.35 17.13
CA THR A 92 -10.77 -2.92 17.75
C THR A 92 -11.40 -4.06 16.94
N ASN A 93 -11.06 -4.21 15.66
CA ASN A 93 -11.54 -5.27 14.78
C ASN A 93 -10.47 -6.35 14.54
N ALA A 94 -9.45 -6.42 15.38
CA ALA A 94 -8.31 -7.32 15.25
C ALA A 94 -7.52 -7.16 13.93
N ARG A 95 -7.53 -5.95 13.33
CA ARG A 95 -6.80 -5.64 12.10
C ARG A 95 -5.50 -4.92 12.40
N LEU A 96 -4.46 -5.22 11.63
CA LEU A 96 -3.18 -4.53 11.73
C LEU A 96 -3.27 -3.17 11.06
N CYS A 97 -2.98 -2.12 11.80
CA CYS A 97 -3.08 -0.75 11.32
C CYS A 97 -1.90 0.12 11.76
N ALA A 98 -1.66 1.19 11.02
CA ALA A 98 -0.68 2.20 11.39
C ALA A 98 -1.01 3.55 10.74
N SER A 99 -0.69 4.63 11.44
CA SER A 99 -0.72 5.98 10.88
C SER A 99 0.30 6.12 9.77
N ILE A 100 -0.06 6.89 8.74
CA ILE A 100 0.74 7.10 7.55
C ILE A 100 0.79 8.57 7.18
N ASN A 101 1.89 9.00 6.58
CA ASN A 101 2.07 10.35 6.09
C ASN A 101 2.63 10.38 4.67
N PRO A 102 2.41 11.49 3.94
CA PRO A 102 3.11 11.78 2.69
C PRO A 102 4.62 11.76 2.90
N VAL A 103 5.34 11.03 2.05
CA VAL A 103 6.79 11.21 1.93
C VAL A 103 7.02 12.54 1.23
N ARG A 104 7.56 13.52 1.95
CA ARG A 104 7.96 14.81 1.37
C ARG A 104 9.10 14.51 0.38
N LYS A 105 8.88 14.74 -0.92
CA LYS A 105 10.01 14.86 -1.85
C LYS A 105 10.73 16.14 -1.48
N GLU A 106 11.87 16.02 -0.82
CA GLU A 106 12.76 17.15 -0.64
C GLU A 106 13.16 17.60 -2.05
N ALA A 107 12.60 18.74 -2.48
CA ALA A 107 12.99 19.36 -3.73
C ALA A 107 14.46 19.76 -3.55
N ARG A 108 15.38 18.98 -4.13
CA ARG A 108 16.74 19.45 -4.36
C ARG A 108 16.64 20.71 -5.20
N ARG A 109 16.75 21.87 -4.55
CA ARG A 109 17.19 23.11 -5.19
C ARG A 109 18.61 22.84 -5.66
N GLY A 110 18.76 22.66 -6.96
CA GLY A 110 20.03 22.72 -7.69
C GLY A 110 19.89 23.79 -8.74
#